data_AF-A0AAD9GA08-F1
#
_entry.id   AF-A0AAD9GA08-F1
#
_cell.length_a   1.000
_cell.length_b   1.000
_cell.length_c   1.000
_cell.angle_alpha   90.00
_cell.angle_beta   90.00
_cell.angle_gamma   90.00
#
_symmetry.space_group_name_H-M   'P 1'
#
loop_
_entity.id
_entity.type
_entity.pdbx_description
1 polymer ?
#
loop_
_entity_poly.entity_id
_entity_poly.type
_entity_poly.pdbx_seq_one_letter_code
_entity_poly.pdbx_strand_id
1 'polypeptide(L)'
;MAAAEALLAYEPLQQLQHENFLLREENRRVRSEVRELLAWKEKAIAHIAGMAPARQRAALEVKRAKQLQQQLRSVESSLKSRGALELATTELESEREGLQQRLEGLKRENATLKLQSECRKRRADEAEAQLAAMGESFRLHLEKLVAMRERLDESSTGDSRKKDEKQSTDVKSDNQTQTSGSNNQESVAPENEEEGEASPSVPLNPAALVTGLDAVANKCLSWLQEHLAQSFARQQQKAALYEAQHEEMNRLQEQVQAASQIPEKFAEDHAKQTRQLIELRESCEKLQQLLSDANHTAAEQQHRREEMAARLRLVAGEVRQYLRLVRGEIKRKFGYLPEAIAHAESWARIAEALELLLCQGTDRCTAPSSGK
;
A
#
# COMPACT_ATOMS: atom_id res chain seq x y z
N MET A 1 119.07 54.64 -44.73
CA MET A 1 119.26 53.21 -44.41
C MET A 1 118.82 53.00 -42.97
N ALA A 2 119.69 52.61 -42.02
CA ALA A 2 119.34 52.22 -40.64
C ALA A 2 118.14 52.93 -39.95
N ALA A 3 118.07 54.27 -39.97
CA ALA A 3 116.94 54.99 -39.34
C ALA A 3 115.56 54.74 -40.00
N ALA A 4 115.52 54.48 -41.31
CA ALA A 4 114.29 54.15 -42.03
C ALA A 4 113.91 52.67 -41.85
N GLU A 5 114.89 51.77 -41.83
CA GLU A 5 114.68 50.35 -41.49
C GLU A 5 114.14 50.19 -40.05
N ALA A 6 114.65 50.98 -39.11
CA ALA A 6 114.16 51.02 -37.72
C ALA A 6 112.72 51.56 -37.60
N LEU A 7 112.32 52.51 -38.45
CA LEU A 7 110.94 53.02 -38.47
C LEU A 7 109.97 51.99 -39.07
N LEU A 8 110.32 51.35 -40.19
CA LEU A 8 109.52 50.29 -40.80
C LEU A 8 109.36 49.06 -39.88
N ALA A 9 110.35 48.78 -39.04
CA ALA A 9 110.25 47.75 -37.99
C ALA A 9 109.36 48.17 -36.80
N TYR A 10 109.04 49.47 -36.65
CA TYR A 10 108.28 50.03 -35.52
C TYR A 10 106.79 50.24 -35.84
N GLU A 11 106.44 50.50 -37.11
CA GLU A 11 105.04 50.58 -37.57
C GLU A 11 104.15 49.38 -37.15
N PRO A 12 104.53 48.10 -37.36
CA PRO A 12 103.71 46.97 -36.91
C PRO A 12 103.61 46.88 -35.38
N LEU A 13 104.62 47.35 -34.65
CA LEU A 13 104.56 47.43 -33.19
C LEU A 13 103.54 48.49 -32.73
N GLN A 14 103.48 49.64 -33.41
CA GLN A 14 102.49 50.69 -33.14
C GLN A 14 101.06 50.24 -33.47
N GLN A 15 100.88 49.55 -34.61
CA GLN A 15 99.58 48.98 -34.99
C GLN A 15 99.09 47.98 -33.94
N LEU A 16 99.92 47.01 -33.54
CA LEU A 16 99.59 46.04 -32.48
C LEU A 16 99.33 46.72 -31.13
N GLN A 17 100.03 47.81 -30.80
CA GLN A 17 99.74 48.59 -29.57
C GLN A 17 98.37 49.28 -29.64
N HIS A 18 97.99 49.82 -30.81
CA HIS A 18 96.69 50.46 -31.01
C HIS A 18 95.54 49.43 -30.97
N GLU A 19 95.66 48.31 -31.68
CA GLU A 19 94.71 47.20 -31.62
C GLU A 19 94.57 46.66 -30.19
N ASN A 20 95.68 46.47 -29.47
CA ASN A 20 95.64 46.00 -28.09
C ASN A 20 94.99 47.03 -27.15
N PHE A 21 95.09 48.33 -27.45
CA PHE A 21 94.35 49.38 -26.74
C PHE A 21 92.85 49.31 -27.03
N LEU A 22 92.43 49.21 -28.30
CA LEU A 22 91.02 49.07 -28.69
C LEU A 22 90.38 47.83 -28.07
N LEU A 23 91.04 46.66 -28.18
CA LEU A 23 90.58 45.42 -27.55
C LEU A 23 90.47 45.54 -26.02
N ARG A 24 91.34 46.32 -25.37
CA ARG A 24 91.21 46.62 -23.92
C ARG A 24 90.03 47.54 -23.62
N GLU A 25 89.69 48.49 -24.49
CA GLU A 25 88.48 49.31 -24.35
C GLU A 25 87.20 48.48 -24.54
N GLU A 26 87.12 47.69 -25.60
CA GLU A 26 85.98 46.80 -25.87
C GLU A 26 85.78 45.81 -24.72
N ASN A 27 86.86 45.19 -24.23
CA ASN A 27 86.79 44.29 -23.09
C ASN A 27 86.39 45.02 -21.79
N ARG A 28 86.66 46.32 -21.64
CA ARG A 28 86.10 47.14 -20.54
C ARG A 28 84.60 47.40 -20.73
N ARG A 29 84.16 47.77 -21.94
CA ARG A 29 82.74 48.06 -22.28
C ARG A 29 81.85 46.83 -22.06
N VAL A 30 82.24 45.69 -22.64
CA VAL A 30 81.57 44.38 -22.43
C VAL A 30 81.57 43.98 -20.95
N ARG A 31 82.65 44.24 -20.19
CA ARG A 31 82.64 44.00 -18.73
C ARG A 31 81.66 44.91 -17.97
N SER A 32 81.37 46.12 -18.42
CA SER A 32 80.28 46.96 -17.85
C SER A 32 78.91 46.38 -18.21
N GLU A 33 78.65 46.11 -19.48
CA GLU A 33 77.38 45.56 -19.96
C GLU A 33 77.02 44.24 -19.26
N VAL A 34 77.98 43.33 -19.10
CA VAL A 34 77.79 42.07 -18.35
C VAL A 34 77.49 42.33 -16.87
N ARG A 35 78.15 43.30 -16.20
CA ARG A 35 77.85 43.67 -14.81
C ARG A 35 76.46 44.28 -14.67
N GLU A 36 76.03 45.11 -15.62
CA GLU A 36 74.69 45.67 -15.63
C GLU A 36 73.65 44.56 -15.85
N LEU A 37 73.81 43.71 -16.86
CA LEU A 37 72.90 42.57 -17.12
C LEU A 37 72.79 41.63 -15.91
N LEU A 38 73.87 41.40 -15.17
CA LEU A 38 73.82 40.66 -13.90
C LEU A 38 73.02 41.40 -12.83
N ALA A 39 73.22 42.71 -12.63
CA ALA A 39 72.44 43.50 -11.69
C ALA A 39 70.94 43.61 -12.08
N TRP A 40 70.61 43.66 -13.37
CA TRP A 40 69.23 43.58 -13.87
C TRP A 40 68.62 42.18 -13.61
N LYS A 41 69.39 41.11 -13.83
CA LYS A 41 68.99 39.72 -13.50
C LYS A 41 68.73 39.55 -12.00
N GLU A 42 69.60 40.08 -11.15
CA GLU A 42 69.44 40.03 -9.68
C GLU A 42 68.19 40.78 -9.23
N LYS A 43 67.94 41.99 -9.75
CA LYS A 43 66.69 42.74 -9.50
C LYS A 43 65.45 41.96 -9.94
N ALA A 44 65.49 41.31 -11.11
CA ALA A 44 64.39 40.49 -11.61
C ALA A 44 64.14 39.25 -10.73
N ILE A 45 65.21 38.56 -10.28
CA ILE A 45 65.11 37.43 -9.34
C ILE A 45 64.53 37.89 -8.00
N ALA A 46 65.02 39.01 -7.45
CA ALA A 46 64.52 39.58 -6.19
C ALA A 46 63.02 39.96 -6.28
N HIS A 47 62.60 40.54 -7.41
CA HIS A 47 61.18 40.84 -7.66
C HIS A 47 60.33 39.57 -7.78
N ILE A 48 60.78 38.55 -8.52
CA ILE A 48 60.08 37.26 -8.64
C ILE A 48 59.97 36.56 -7.27
N ALA A 49 61.04 36.58 -6.47
CA ALA A 49 61.05 36.04 -5.11
C ALA A 49 60.10 36.82 -4.18
N GLY A 50 60.09 38.16 -4.23
CA GLY A 50 59.17 39.02 -3.48
C GLY A 50 57.69 38.79 -3.86
N MET A 51 57.40 38.49 -5.13
CA MET A 51 56.05 38.11 -5.57
C MET A 51 55.66 36.68 -5.17
N ALA A 52 56.60 35.77 -4.90
CA ALA A 52 56.30 34.35 -4.70
C ALA A 52 55.34 34.09 -3.52
N PRO A 53 55.48 34.72 -2.33
CA PRO A 53 54.49 34.59 -1.24
C PRO A 53 53.09 35.08 -1.62
N ALA A 54 52.97 36.15 -2.41
CA ALA A 54 51.68 36.65 -2.87
C ALA A 54 51.00 35.67 -3.85
N ARG A 55 51.78 35.12 -4.79
CA ARG A 55 51.31 34.06 -5.72
C ARG A 55 50.87 32.80 -4.96
N GLN A 56 51.59 32.42 -3.91
CA GLN A 56 51.23 31.28 -3.04
C GLN A 56 49.93 31.53 -2.28
N ARG A 57 49.73 32.72 -1.68
CA ARG A 57 48.47 33.10 -1.02
C ARG A 57 47.29 33.03 -1.98
N ALA A 58 47.39 33.68 -3.13
CA ALA A 58 46.35 33.65 -4.17
C ALA A 58 46.04 32.22 -4.64
N ALA A 59 47.06 31.36 -4.81
CA ALA A 59 46.85 29.95 -5.17
C ALA A 59 46.16 29.13 -4.06
N LEU A 60 46.37 29.45 -2.78
CA LEU A 60 45.66 28.84 -1.65
C LEU A 60 44.22 29.37 -1.55
N GLU A 61 43.99 30.66 -1.79
CA GLU A 61 42.67 31.28 -1.83
C GLU A 61 41.83 30.71 -2.98
N VAL A 62 42.38 30.54 -4.18
CA VAL A 62 41.71 29.87 -5.31
C VAL A 62 41.38 28.40 -4.99
N LYS A 63 42.23 27.69 -4.24
CA LYS A 63 41.93 26.32 -3.76
C LYS A 63 40.75 26.32 -2.78
N ARG A 64 40.76 27.24 -1.79
CA ARG A 64 39.65 27.42 -0.82
C ARG A 64 38.34 27.80 -1.52
N ALA A 65 38.38 28.72 -2.47
CA ALA A 65 37.21 29.13 -3.25
C ALA A 65 36.61 27.96 -4.06
N LYS A 66 37.45 27.11 -4.67
CA LYS A 66 36.99 25.89 -5.35
C LYS A 66 36.36 24.88 -4.39
N GLN A 67 36.93 24.69 -3.19
CA GLN A 67 36.35 23.83 -2.15
C GLN A 67 35.00 24.36 -1.64
N LEU A 68 34.87 25.68 -1.45
CA LEU A 68 33.59 26.31 -1.08
C LEU A 68 32.55 26.19 -2.21
N GLN A 69 32.94 26.37 -3.47
CA GLN A 69 32.05 26.17 -4.62
C GLN A 69 31.57 24.72 -4.74
N GLN A 70 32.40 23.72 -4.41
CA GLN A 70 32.00 22.32 -4.33
C GLN A 70 31.01 22.07 -3.18
N GLN A 71 31.25 22.65 -2.00
CA GLN A 71 30.33 22.54 -0.86
C GLN A 71 28.98 23.21 -1.16
N LEU A 72 28.96 24.39 -1.78
CA LEU A 72 27.72 25.06 -2.20
C LEU A 72 26.91 24.21 -3.19
N ARG A 73 27.54 23.63 -4.22
CA ARG A 73 26.85 22.71 -5.16
C ARG A 73 26.24 21.49 -4.47
N SER A 74 26.92 20.95 -3.46
CA SER A 74 26.40 19.84 -2.64
C SER A 74 25.19 20.24 -1.80
N VAL A 75 25.19 21.47 -1.26
CA VAL A 75 24.04 22.03 -0.54
C VAL A 75 22.89 22.31 -1.50
N GLU A 76 23.15 22.88 -2.68
CA GLU A 76 22.16 23.09 -3.73
C GLU A 76 21.49 21.77 -4.17
N SER A 77 22.25 20.68 -4.35
CA SER A 77 21.67 19.38 -4.70
C SER A 77 20.85 18.79 -3.55
N SER A 78 21.30 18.95 -2.30
CA SER A 78 20.55 18.52 -1.11
C SER A 78 19.24 19.31 -0.93
N LEU A 79 19.25 20.62 -1.16
CA LEU A 79 18.05 21.46 -1.13
C LEU A 79 17.07 21.10 -2.26
N LYS A 80 17.57 20.79 -3.47
CA LYS A 80 16.73 20.30 -4.58
C LYS A 80 16.10 18.94 -4.27
N SER A 81 16.84 18.00 -3.69
CA SER A 81 16.26 16.71 -3.25
C SER A 81 15.26 16.89 -2.11
N ARG A 82 15.53 17.80 -1.17
CA ARG A 82 14.58 18.14 -0.09
C ARG A 82 13.28 18.72 -0.63
N GLY A 83 13.34 19.68 -1.56
CA GLY A 83 12.14 20.26 -2.16
C GLY A 83 11.30 19.24 -2.95
N ALA A 84 11.94 18.27 -3.60
CA ALA A 84 11.25 17.15 -4.25
C ALA A 84 10.57 16.21 -3.23
N LEU A 85 11.21 15.95 -2.08
CA LEU A 85 10.60 15.19 -0.99
C LEU A 85 9.44 15.96 -0.32
N GLU A 86 9.56 17.27 -0.14
CA GLU A 86 8.50 18.12 0.42
C GLU A 86 7.25 18.14 -0.48
N LEU A 87 7.43 18.20 -1.81
CA LEU A 87 6.33 18.02 -2.77
C LEU A 87 5.69 16.64 -2.65
N ALA A 88 6.49 15.56 -2.66
CA ALA A 88 5.99 14.19 -2.52
C ALA A 88 5.26 13.96 -1.19
N THR A 89 5.65 14.62 -0.09
CA THR A 89 4.88 14.58 1.16
C THR A 89 3.53 15.28 1.03
N THR A 90 3.43 16.43 0.36
CA THR A 90 2.12 17.08 0.14
C THR A 90 1.20 16.29 -0.79
N GLU A 91 1.76 15.58 -1.78
CA GLU A 91 1.01 14.66 -2.63
C GLU A 91 0.43 13.50 -1.79
N LEU A 92 1.26 12.82 -0.98
CA LEU A 92 0.83 11.74 -0.09
C LEU A 92 -0.16 12.20 1.01
N GLU A 93 -0.06 13.44 1.49
CA GLU A 93 -1.04 14.03 2.40
C GLU A 93 -2.39 14.21 1.69
N SER A 94 -2.41 14.69 0.44
CA SER A 94 -3.65 14.80 -0.34
C SER A 94 -4.29 13.44 -0.68
N GLU A 95 -3.48 12.41 -0.98
CA GLU A 95 -3.97 11.04 -1.17
C GLU A 95 -4.57 10.48 0.12
N ARG A 96 -3.90 10.71 1.27
CA ARG A 96 -4.39 10.32 2.59
C ARG A 96 -5.72 11.00 2.93
N GLU A 97 -5.89 12.29 2.63
CA GLU A 97 -7.16 12.99 2.82
C GLU A 97 -8.27 12.42 1.93
N GLY A 98 -7.99 12.16 0.65
CA GLY A 98 -8.94 11.50 -0.26
C GLY A 98 -9.35 10.10 0.19
N LEU A 99 -8.39 9.30 0.68
CA LEU A 99 -8.66 7.99 1.28
C LEU A 99 -9.48 8.10 2.57
N GLN A 100 -9.22 9.09 3.42
CA GLN A 100 -10.00 9.33 4.63
C GLN A 100 -11.45 9.71 4.28
N GLN A 101 -11.66 10.63 3.34
CA GLN A 101 -13.00 11.00 2.87
C GLN A 101 -13.76 9.78 2.31
N ARG A 102 -13.08 8.92 1.54
CA ARG A 102 -13.66 7.67 1.02
C ARG A 102 -14.01 6.68 2.14
N LEU A 103 -13.16 6.53 3.16
CA LEU A 103 -13.45 5.71 4.33
C LEU A 103 -14.64 6.23 5.13
N GLU A 104 -14.83 7.55 5.23
CA GLU A 104 -16.01 8.13 5.85
C GLU A 104 -17.29 7.93 5.01
N GLY A 105 -17.20 8.03 3.67
CA GLY A 105 -18.30 7.65 2.76
C GLY A 105 -18.75 6.21 2.99
N LEU A 106 -17.82 5.27 2.92
CA LEU A 106 -18.07 3.84 3.18
C LEU A 106 -18.61 3.57 4.59
N LYS A 107 -18.20 4.33 5.62
CA LYS A 107 -18.80 4.25 6.97
C LYS A 107 -20.27 4.69 7.00
N ARG A 108 -20.61 5.77 6.28
CA ARG A 108 -22.00 6.26 6.17
C ARG A 108 -22.88 5.25 5.41
N GLU A 109 -22.38 4.70 4.30
CA GLU A 109 -23.04 3.63 3.53
C GLU A 109 -23.21 2.34 4.34
N ASN A 110 -22.20 1.93 5.12
CA ASN A 110 -22.30 0.76 5.99
C ASN A 110 -23.38 0.95 7.08
N ALA A 111 -23.53 2.16 7.60
CA ALA A 111 -24.57 2.49 8.58
C ALA A 111 -25.98 2.47 7.95
N THR A 112 -26.18 3.01 6.74
CA THR A 112 -27.49 2.94 6.07
C THR A 112 -27.85 1.52 5.65
N LEU A 113 -26.88 0.71 5.21
CA LEU A 113 -27.08 -0.72 4.90
C LEU A 113 -27.44 -1.55 6.14
N LYS A 114 -26.84 -1.26 7.31
CA LYS A 114 -27.23 -1.87 8.59
C LYS A 114 -28.67 -1.52 8.98
N LEU A 115 -29.05 -0.25 8.90
CA LEU A 115 -30.42 0.17 9.20
C LEU A 115 -31.43 -0.46 8.22
N GLN A 116 -31.07 -0.60 6.94
CA GLN A 116 -31.87 -1.34 5.97
C GLN A 116 -31.97 -2.84 6.29
N SER A 117 -30.90 -3.49 6.76
CA SER A 117 -30.93 -4.91 7.10
C SER A 117 -31.76 -5.17 8.36
N GLU A 118 -31.68 -4.31 9.38
CA GLU A 118 -32.59 -4.34 10.54
C GLU A 118 -34.04 -4.14 10.13
N CYS A 119 -34.35 -3.16 9.29
CA CYS A 119 -35.70 -2.91 8.78
C CYS A 119 -36.19 -3.97 7.77
N ARG A 120 -35.33 -4.87 7.28
CA ARG A 120 -35.73 -6.10 6.58
C ARG A 120 -35.96 -7.23 7.57
N LYS A 121 -35.09 -7.38 8.57
CA LYS A 121 -35.21 -8.40 9.61
C LYS A 121 -36.53 -8.25 10.39
N ARG A 122 -36.84 -7.05 10.91
CA ARG A 122 -38.09 -6.81 11.66
C ARG A 122 -39.35 -7.23 10.86
N ARG A 123 -39.39 -6.97 9.56
CA ARG A 123 -40.49 -7.40 8.67
C ARG A 123 -40.51 -8.92 8.42
N ALA A 124 -39.37 -9.59 8.48
CA ALA A 124 -39.32 -11.05 8.47
C ALA A 124 -39.80 -11.62 9.82
N ASP A 125 -39.32 -11.08 10.94
CA ASP A 125 -39.74 -11.43 12.30
C ASP A 125 -41.28 -11.23 12.47
N GLU A 126 -41.83 -10.13 11.94
CA GLU A 126 -43.27 -9.82 11.90
C GLU A 126 -44.07 -10.82 11.02
N ALA A 127 -43.54 -11.21 9.86
CA ALA A 127 -44.18 -12.17 8.98
C ALA A 127 -44.13 -13.60 9.53
N GLU A 128 -43.04 -13.98 10.20
CA GLU A 128 -42.90 -15.25 10.92
C GLU A 128 -43.91 -15.33 12.08
N ALA A 129 -44.09 -14.25 12.84
CA ALA A 129 -45.11 -14.17 13.89
C ALA A 129 -46.55 -14.29 13.32
N GLN A 130 -46.83 -13.70 12.15
CA GLN A 130 -48.13 -13.87 11.48
C GLN A 130 -48.36 -15.31 11.00
N LEU A 131 -47.34 -15.95 10.42
CA LEU A 131 -47.39 -17.36 10.01
C LEU A 131 -47.59 -18.29 11.21
N ALA A 132 -46.91 -18.03 12.33
CA ALA A 132 -47.08 -18.78 13.58
C ALA A 132 -48.51 -18.65 14.13
N ALA A 133 -49.04 -17.42 14.22
CA ALA A 133 -50.42 -17.18 14.67
C ALA A 133 -51.47 -17.83 13.75
N MET A 134 -51.25 -17.82 12.43
CA MET A 134 -52.10 -18.58 11.51
C MET A 134 -51.99 -20.09 11.75
N GLY A 135 -50.78 -20.62 11.94
CA GLY A 135 -50.53 -22.03 12.27
C GLY A 135 -51.25 -22.49 13.55
N GLU A 136 -51.19 -21.68 14.61
CA GLU A 136 -51.98 -21.92 15.83
C GLU A 136 -53.49 -21.86 15.58
N SER A 137 -53.96 -20.93 14.76
CA SER A 137 -55.38 -20.86 14.39
C SER A 137 -55.85 -22.09 13.60
N PHE A 138 -55.01 -22.65 12.72
CA PHE A 138 -55.29 -23.89 12.00
C PHE A 138 -55.26 -25.10 12.94
N ARG A 139 -54.27 -25.18 13.86
CA ARG A 139 -54.22 -26.21 14.92
C ARG A 139 -55.52 -26.22 15.73
N LEU A 140 -55.98 -25.06 16.19
CA LEU A 140 -57.23 -24.92 16.97
C LEU A 140 -58.49 -25.28 16.16
N HIS A 141 -58.50 -25.10 14.84
CA HIS A 141 -59.60 -25.58 13.99
C HIS A 141 -59.54 -27.09 13.77
N LEU A 142 -58.36 -27.66 13.59
CA LEU A 142 -58.16 -29.11 13.50
C LEU A 142 -58.56 -29.81 14.81
N GLU A 143 -58.17 -29.26 15.97
CA GLU A 143 -58.57 -29.77 17.29
C GLU A 143 -60.10 -29.72 17.49
N LYS A 144 -60.77 -28.66 17.02
CA LYS A 144 -62.25 -28.61 17.00
C LYS A 144 -62.87 -29.65 16.07
N LEU A 145 -62.30 -29.86 14.88
CA LEU A 145 -62.78 -30.85 13.91
C LEU A 145 -62.61 -32.28 14.44
N VAL A 146 -61.46 -32.57 15.07
CA VAL A 146 -61.22 -33.85 15.77
C VAL A 146 -62.22 -34.03 16.91
N ALA A 147 -62.39 -33.04 17.79
CA ALA A 147 -63.36 -33.14 18.89
C ALA A 147 -64.83 -33.25 18.44
N MET A 148 -65.19 -32.67 17.29
CA MET A 148 -66.52 -32.89 16.68
C MET A 148 -66.65 -34.29 16.10
N ARG A 149 -65.59 -34.83 15.48
CA ARG A 149 -65.58 -36.22 15.00
C ARG A 149 -65.62 -37.22 16.15
N GLU A 150 -64.86 -37.02 17.22
CA GLU A 150 -64.88 -37.86 18.42
C GLU A 150 -66.30 -37.91 19.02
N ARG A 151 -66.99 -36.77 19.12
CA ARG A 151 -68.40 -36.73 19.55
C ARG A 151 -69.37 -37.44 18.61
N LEU A 152 -69.10 -37.43 17.29
CA LEU A 152 -69.90 -38.17 16.31
C LEU A 152 -69.67 -39.69 16.46
N ASP A 153 -68.42 -40.12 16.57
CA ASP A 153 -68.03 -41.52 16.79
C ASP A 153 -68.56 -42.04 18.17
N GLU A 154 -68.55 -41.20 19.21
CA GLU A 154 -69.21 -41.44 20.51
C GLU A 154 -70.74 -41.55 20.36
N SER A 155 -71.39 -40.65 19.62
CA SER A 155 -72.85 -40.71 19.39
C SER A 155 -73.24 -41.96 18.60
N SER A 156 -72.40 -42.37 17.63
CA SER A 156 -72.58 -43.58 16.83
C SER A 156 -72.34 -44.87 17.61
N THR A 157 -71.70 -44.81 18.78
CA THR A 157 -71.51 -45.95 19.69
C THR A 157 -72.36 -45.87 20.97
N GLY A 158 -73.07 -44.75 21.16
CA GLY A 158 -73.79 -44.42 22.39
C GLY A 158 -75.29 -44.66 22.39
N ASP A 159 -75.93 -44.91 21.23
CA ASP A 159 -77.41 -45.03 21.13
C ASP A 159 -77.95 -46.38 21.64
N SER A 160 -77.75 -46.63 22.94
CA SER A 160 -78.23 -47.82 23.65
C SER A 160 -78.41 -47.62 25.16
N ARG A 161 -78.79 -46.41 25.62
CA ARG A 161 -79.55 -46.20 26.89
C ARG A 161 -80.07 -44.76 27.10
N LYS A 162 -81.41 -44.62 27.03
CA LYS A 162 -82.33 -43.85 27.92
C LYS A 162 -82.02 -42.35 28.19
N LYS A 163 -82.94 -41.40 27.93
CA LYS A 163 -84.22 -41.14 28.63
C LYS A 163 -84.07 -40.90 30.15
N ASP A 164 -84.61 -39.85 30.78
CA ASP A 164 -85.48 -38.71 30.41
C ASP A 164 -85.22 -37.57 31.47
N GLU A 165 -85.59 -36.27 31.39
CA GLU A 165 -86.48 -35.56 30.45
C GLU A 165 -86.14 -34.05 30.15
N LYS A 166 -86.26 -33.08 31.09
CA LYS A 166 -86.42 -31.61 30.83
C LYS A 166 -85.89 -30.71 32.01
N GLN A 167 -85.95 -29.35 32.09
CA GLN A 167 -86.65 -28.28 31.33
C GLN A 167 -86.12 -26.83 31.59
N SER A 168 -86.47 -25.86 30.71
CA SER A 168 -86.62 -24.37 30.92
C SER A 168 -85.38 -23.50 31.32
N THR A 169 -85.20 -22.23 30.93
CA THR A 169 -85.88 -21.24 30.01
C THR A 169 -84.85 -20.13 29.65
N ASP A 170 -84.76 -19.61 28.41
CA ASP A 170 -85.36 -18.35 27.89
C ASP A 170 -84.88 -17.07 28.64
N VAL A 171 -84.35 -15.98 28.04
CA VAL A 171 -84.89 -15.08 26.98
C VAL A 171 -83.77 -14.19 26.35
N LYS A 172 -83.84 -13.91 25.03
CA LYS A 172 -83.39 -12.73 24.18
C LYS A 172 -82.19 -11.84 24.63
N SER A 173 -81.38 -11.16 23.80
CA SER A 173 -81.32 -10.78 22.36
C SER A 173 -79.91 -10.12 22.16
N ASP A 174 -79.39 -9.53 21.07
CA ASP A 174 -79.66 -9.20 19.64
C ASP A 174 -78.26 -8.82 19.04
N ASN A 175 -77.94 -8.48 17.77
CA ASN A 175 -78.45 -8.63 16.39
C ASN A 175 -77.51 -7.83 15.45
N GLN A 176 -77.68 -7.90 14.11
CA GLN A 176 -76.87 -7.30 13.03
C GLN A 176 -75.46 -7.93 12.84
N THR A 177 -75.06 -8.54 11.72
CA THR A 177 -75.38 -8.52 10.26
C THR A 177 -74.47 -7.60 9.43
N GLN A 178 -73.55 -8.21 8.67
CA GLN A 178 -73.25 -8.00 7.23
C GLN A 178 -72.15 -9.01 6.80
N THR A 179 -72.41 -9.98 5.92
CA THR A 179 -72.26 -9.98 4.44
C THR A 179 -70.80 -9.77 3.95
N SER A 180 -70.23 -10.53 3.00
CA SER A 180 -70.85 -11.26 1.87
C SER A 180 -70.04 -12.48 1.36
N GLY A 181 -70.73 -13.55 0.94
CA GLY A 181 -70.29 -14.50 -0.11
C GLY A 181 -69.16 -15.49 0.23
N SER A 182 -69.05 -16.66 -0.42
CA SER A 182 -70.02 -17.32 -1.31
C SER A 182 -69.80 -18.84 -1.32
N ASN A 183 -70.89 -19.57 -1.15
CA ASN A 183 -71.34 -20.76 -1.90
C ASN A 183 -70.41 -21.27 -3.05
N ASN A 184 -70.25 -22.59 -3.27
CA ASN A 184 -70.95 -23.75 -2.69
C ASN A 184 -70.21 -25.10 -2.87
N GLN A 185 -70.50 -26.04 -1.97
CA GLN A 185 -70.78 -27.50 -2.12
C GLN A 185 -69.92 -28.37 -3.07
N GLU A 186 -69.41 -29.57 -2.73
CA GLU A 186 -69.77 -30.64 -1.76
C GLU A 186 -70.92 -31.59 -2.17
N SER A 187 -70.86 -32.86 -1.69
CA SER A 187 -71.73 -34.02 -2.00
C SER A 187 -71.60 -34.55 -3.44
N VAL A 188 -71.16 -35.77 -3.76
CA VAL A 188 -70.98 -37.04 -3.01
C VAL A 188 -72.28 -37.71 -2.53
N ALA A 189 -72.63 -38.81 -3.23
CA ALA A 189 -73.49 -39.92 -2.77
C ALA A 189 -75.00 -39.60 -2.52
N PRO A 190 -75.90 -40.60 -2.37
CA PRO A 190 -75.65 -42.05 -2.32
C PRO A 190 -76.49 -42.90 -3.31
N GLU A 191 -76.37 -44.21 -3.13
CA GLU A 191 -77.20 -45.27 -3.71
C GLU A 191 -78.64 -45.25 -3.13
N ASN A 192 -79.58 -45.91 -3.82
CA ASN A 192 -80.58 -46.76 -3.15
C ASN A 192 -81.26 -47.72 -4.14
N GLU A 193 -81.82 -48.79 -3.59
CA GLU A 193 -82.48 -49.90 -4.29
C GLU A 193 -83.99 -49.63 -4.48
N GLU A 194 -84.63 -50.33 -5.42
CA GLU A 194 -85.96 -50.94 -5.18
C GLU A 194 -86.29 -52.01 -6.23
N GLU A 195 -87.05 -53.03 -5.82
CA GLU A 195 -87.52 -54.13 -6.69
C GLU A 195 -88.85 -53.79 -7.39
N GLY A 196 -89.18 -54.46 -8.49
CA GLY A 196 -90.49 -54.29 -9.14
C GLY A 196 -90.76 -55.26 -10.28
N GLU A 197 -91.53 -56.32 -10.02
CA GLU A 197 -92.04 -57.21 -11.08
C GLU A 197 -93.14 -56.52 -11.92
N ALA A 198 -93.01 -56.58 -13.25
CA ALA A 198 -94.13 -56.88 -14.17
C ALA A 198 -93.65 -57.01 -15.62
N SER A 199 -94.00 -58.11 -16.29
CA SER A 199 -93.99 -58.16 -17.75
C SER A 199 -95.29 -57.60 -18.32
N PRO A 200 -95.21 -56.61 -19.23
CA PRO A 200 -96.11 -56.60 -20.37
C PRO A 200 -95.32 -56.67 -21.69
N SER A 201 -95.69 -57.60 -22.55
CA SER A 201 -95.16 -57.70 -23.92
C SER A 201 -95.63 -56.53 -24.78
N VAL A 202 -94.81 -55.49 -24.90
CA VAL A 202 -95.05 -54.32 -25.76
C VAL A 202 -94.29 -54.49 -27.09
N PRO A 203 -94.84 -54.10 -28.26
CA PRO A 203 -94.22 -54.41 -29.54
C PRO A 203 -92.85 -53.73 -29.75
N LEU A 204 -91.87 -54.51 -30.21
CA LEU A 204 -90.56 -54.01 -30.65
C LEU A 204 -90.73 -53.09 -31.87
N ASN A 205 -90.79 -51.79 -31.63
CA ASN A 205 -90.81 -50.77 -32.68
C ASN A 205 -89.35 -50.41 -33.06
N PRO A 206 -88.82 -50.87 -34.21
CA PRO A 206 -87.37 -50.90 -34.45
C PRO A 206 -86.71 -49.51 -34.48
N ALA A 207 -87.46 -48.46 -34.85
CA ALA A 207 -86.95 -47.08 -34.82
C ALA A 207 -86.59 -46.59 -33.41
N ALA A 208 -87.33 -47.04 -32.38
CA ALA A 208 -87.02 -46.73 -30.98
C ALA A 208 -85.76 -47.47 -30.49
N LEU A 209 -85.53 -48.69 -30.99
CA LEU A 209 -84.33 -49.46 -30.68
C LEU A 209 -83.08 -48.84 -31.33
N VAL A 210 -83.17 -48.42 -32.60
CA VAL A 210 -82.08 -47.76 -33.32
C VAL A 210 -81.75 -46.41 -32.69
N THR A 211 -82.74 -45.56 -32.39
CA THR A 211 -82.47 -44.27 -31.72
C THR A 211 -81.94 -44.42 -30.28
N GLY A 212 -82.32 -45.50 -29.58
CA GLY A 212 -81.70 -45.89 -28.31
C GLY A 212 -80.23 -46.31 -28.47
N LEU A 213 -79.91 -47.10 -29.49
CA LEU A 213 -78.54 -47.50 -29.82
C LEU A 213 -77.68 -46.30 -30.25
N ASP A 214 -78.22 -45.38 -31.05
CA ASP A 214 -77.54 -44.12 -31.42
C ASP A 214 -77.30 -43.23 -30.18
N ALA A 215 -78.25 -43.16 -29.24
CA ALA A 215 -78.07 -42.42 -28.00
C ALA A 215 -76.98 -43.04 -27.09
N VAL A 216 -76.87 -44.38 -27.06
CA VAL A 216 -75.77 -45.07 -26.38
C VAL A 216 -74.44 -44.86 -27.10
N ALA A 217 -74.40 -44.97 -28.43
CA ALA A 217 -73.19 -44.74 -29.23
C ALA A 217 -72.67 -43.31 -29.05
N ASN A 218 -73.55 -42.31 -29.07
CA ASN A 218 -73.19 -40.91 -28.82
C ASN A 218 -72.69 -40.67 -27.38
N LYS A 219 -73.26 -41.35 -26.36
CA LYS A 219 -72.73 -41.32 -24.99
C LYS A 219 -71.34 -41.98 -24.88
N CYS A 220 -71.12 -43.11 -25.54
CA CYS A 220 -69.81 -43.75 -25.57
C CYS A 220 -68.77 -42.91 -26.33
N LEU A 221 -69.15 -42.25 -27.42
CA LEU A 221 -68.28 -41.35 -28.17
C LEU A 221 -67.91 -40.09 -27.38
N SER A 222 -68.88 -39.43 -26.73
CA SER A 222 -68.58 -38.26 -25.89
C SER A 222 -67.75 -38.62 -24.66
N TRP A 223 -68.04 -39.76 -24.00
CA TRP A 223 -67.21 -40.27 -22.90
C TRP A 223 -65.78 -40.61 -23.36
N LEU A 224 -65.60 -41.25 -24.53
CA LEU A 224 -64.26 -41.50 -25.10
C LEU A 224 -63.53 -40.21 -25.45
N GLN A 225 -64.20 -39.23 -26.05
CA GLN A 225 -63.61 -37.92 -26.36
C GLN A 225 -63.20 -37.18 -25.08
N GLU A 226 -64.03 -37.18 -24.04
CA GLU A 226 -63.70 -36.56 -22.76
C GLU A 226 -62.56 -37.29 -22.06
N HIS A 227 -62.55 -38.62 -22.05
CA HIS A 227 -61.46 -39.41 -21.47
C HIS A 227 -60.12 -39.19 -22.21
N LEU A 228 -60.15 -39.04 -23.55
CA LEU A 228 -58.99 -38.67 -24.35
C LEU A 228 -58.51 -37.23 -24.05
N ALA A 229 -59.44 -36.27 -23.91
CA ALA A 229 -59.10 -34.91 -23.53
C ALA A 229 -58.50 -34.82 -22.11
N GLN A 230 -59.10 -35.51 -21.12
CA GLN A 230 -58.60 -35.57 -19.74
C GLN A 230 -57.22 -36.26 -19.65
N SER A 231 -56.99 -37.35 -20.38
CA SER A 231 -55.69 -38.03 -20.40
C SER A 231 -54.61 -37.21 -21.10
N PHE A 232 -54.93 -36.55 -22.21
CA PHE A 232 -54.01 -35.63 -22.89
C PHE A 232 -53.67 -34.40 -22.02
N ALA A 233 -54.66 -33.80 -21.34
CA ALA A 233 -54.44 -32.69 -20.41
C ALA A 233 -53.54 -33.09 -19.23
N ARG A 234 -53.74 -34.28 -18.63
CA ARG A 234 -52.84 -34.84 -17.60
C ARG A 234 -51.43 -35.06 -18.13
N GLN A 235 -51.29 -35.49 -19.39
CA GLN A 235 -49.98 -35.68 -20.02
C GLN A 235 -49.26 -34.35 -20.30
N GLN A 236 -49.97 -33.31 -20.74
CA GLN A 236 -49.44 -31.95 -20.88
C GLN A 236 -49.01 -31.34 -19.54
N GLN A 237 -49.84 -31.47 -18.49
CA GLN A 237 -49.48 -31.05 -17.13
C GLN A 237 -48.21 -31.75 -16.63
N LYS A 238 -48.08 -33.05 -16.90
CA LYS A 238 -46.88 -33.81 -16.54
C LYS A 238 -45.64 -33.35 -17.33
N ALA A 239 -45.79 -33.00 -18.60
CA ALA A 239 -44.69 -32.47 -19.42
C ALA A 239 -44.21 -31.10 -18.89
N ALA A 240 -45.14 -30.16 -18.63
CA ALA A 240 -44.82 -28.85 -18.09
C ALA A 240 -44.11 -28.91 -16.71
N LEU A 241 -44.46 -29.89 -15.87
CA LEU A 241 -43.76 -30.13 -14.60
C LEU A 241 -42.32 -30.62 -14.81
N TYR A 242 -42.05 -31.47 -15.81
CA TYR A 242 -40.68 -31.87 -16.13
C TYR A 242 -39.87 -30.74 -16.77
N GLU A 243 -40.48 -29.89 -17.59
CA GLU A 243 -39.83 -28.70 -18.16
C GLU A 243 -39.43 -27.72 -17.04
N ALA A 244 -40.33 -27.43 -16.10
CA ALA A 244 -40.03 -26.61 -14.93
C ALA A 244 -38.91 -27.20 -14.06
N GLN A 245 -38.93 -28.51 -13.79
CA GLN A 245 -37.84 -29.21 -13.07
C GLN A 245 -36.50 -29.15 -13.81
N HIS A 246 -36.50 -29.22 -15.14
CA HIS A 246 -35.28 -29.03 -15.94
C HIS A 246 -34.76 -27.59 -15.89
N GLU A 247 -35.63 -26.57 -15.91
CA GLU A 247 -35.22 -25.19 -15.70
C GLU A 247 -34.59 -24.97 -14.32
N GLU A 248 -35.19 -25.52 -13.26
CA GLU A 248 -34.64 -25.42 -11.90
C GLU A 248 -33.30 -26.14 -11.77
N MET A 249 -33.17 -27.35 -12.33
CA MET A 249 -31.89 -28.07 -12.38
C MET A 249 -30.81 -27.29 -13.12
N ASN A 250 -31.14 -26.66 -14.26
CA ASN A 250 -30.19 -25.83 -15.00
C ASN A 250 -29.76 -24.60 -14.19
N ARG A 251 -30.71 -23.88 -13.57
CA ARG A 251 -30.43 -22.73 -12.70
C ARG A 251 -29.55 -23.11 -11.49
N LEU A 252 -29.79 -24.27 -10.89
CA LEU A 252 -28.96 -24.79 -9.79
C LEU A 252 -27.56 -25.19 -10.29
N GLN A 253 -27.44 -25.80 -11.47
CA GLN A 253 -26.16 -26.14 -12.08
C GLN A 253 -25.33 -24.89 -12.41
N GLU A 254 -25.96 -23.82 -12.92
CA GLU A 254 -25.33 -22.51 -13.14
C GLU A 254 -24.86 -21.88 -11.81
N GLN A 255 -25.69 -21.92 -10.76
CA GLN A 255 -25.32 -21.42 -9.43
C GLN A 255 -24.15 -22.20 -8.82
N VAL A 256 -24.11 -23.53 -8.97
CA VAL A 256 -22.99 -24.37 -8.53
C VAL A 256 -21.70 -24.06 -9.31
N GLN A 257 -21.79 -23.82 -10.63
CA GLN A 257 -20.64 -23.41 -11.44
C GLN A 257 -20.14 -22.00 -11.09
N ALA A 258 -21.05 -21.06 -10.82
CA ALA A 258 -20.69 -19.74 -10.35
C ALA A 258 -20.03 -19.80 -8.96
N ALA A 259 -20.54 -20.66 -8.07
CA ALA A 259 -19.99 -20.88 -6.74
C ALA A 259 -18.59 -21.56 -6.79
N SER A 260 -18.36 -22.52 -7.69
CA SER A 260 -17.05 -23.21 -7.78
C SER A 260 -15.91 -22.31 -8.29
N GLN A 261 -16.23 -21.27 -9.08
CA GLN A 261 -15.25 -20.26 -9.49
C GLN A 261 -14.82 -19.29 -8.36
N ILE A 262 -15.58 -19.21 -7.26
CA ILE A 262 -15.29 -18.28 -6.16
C ILE A 262 -14.04 -18.72 -5.36
N PRO A 263 -13.93 -19.99 -4.90
CA PRO A 263 -12.70 -20.51 -4.30
C PRO A 263 -11.45 -20.37 -5.19
N GLU A 264 -11.59 -20.55 -6.50
CA GLU A 264 -10.47 -20.45 -7.45
C GLU A 264 -9.91 -19.01 -7.51
N LYS A 265 -10.79 -18.02 -7.62
CA LYS A 265 -10.41 -16.59 -7.57
C LYS A 265 -9.78 -16.21 -6.23
N PHE A 266 -10.31 -16.70 -5.11
CA PHE A 266 -9.69 -16.49 -3.80
C PHE A 266 -8.32 -17.20 -3.66
N ALA A 267 -8.14 -18.38 -4.25
CA ALA A 267 -6.86 -19.08 -4.25
C ALA A 267 -5.80 -18.34 -5.08
N GLU A 268 -6.18 -17.81 -6.25
CA GLU A 268 -5.31 -16.93 -7.03
C GLU A 268 -4.89 -15.68 -6.24
N ASP A 269 -5.84 -14.98 -5.62
CA ASP A 269 -5.56 -13.73 -4.91
C ASP A 269 -4.74 -13.96 -3.63
N HIS A 270 -4.98 -15.07 -2.92
CA HIS A 270 -4.13 -15.52 -1.83
C HIS A 270 -2.70 -15.86 -2.33
N ALA A 271 -2.56 -16.47 -3.52
CA ALA A 271 -1.24 -16.73 -4.11
C ALA A 271 -0.51 -15.44 -4.53
N LYS A 272 -1.23 -14.44 -5.06
CA LYS A 272 -0.70 -13.10 -5.38
C LYS A 272 -0.21 -12.40 -4.09
N GLN A 273 -1.03 -12.37 -3.05
CA GLN A 273 -0.67 -11.82 -1.74
C GLN A 273 0.52 -12.55 -1.09
N THR A 274 0.56 -13.88 -1.19
CA THR A 274 1.67 -14.69 -0.64
C THR A 274 3.01 -14.33 -1.28
N ARG A 275 3.05 -14.10 -2.61
CA ARG A 275 4.26 -13.64 -3.32
C ARG A 275 4.69 -12.26 -2.86
N GLN A 276 3.77 -11.30 -2.80
CA GLN A 276 4.02 -9.94 -2.31
C GLN A 276 4.56 -9.94 -0.87
N LEU A 277 4.06 -10.80 0.02
CA LEU A 277 4.57 -10.94 1.38
C LEU A 277 5.99 -11.54 1.45
N ILE A 278 6.38 -12.39 0.49
CA ILE A 278 7.75 -12.90 0.38
C ILE A 278 8.69 -11.81 -0.15
N GLU A 279 8.31 -11.12 -1.22
CA GLU A 279 9.06 -10.00 -1.80
C GLU A 279 9.30 -8.88 -0.76
N LEU A 280 8.28 -8.55 0.03
CA LEU A 280 8.39 -7.58 1.12
C LEU A 280 9.34 -8.07 2.23
N ARG A 281 9.25 -9.33 2.66
CA ARG A 281 10.19 -9.90 3.66
C ARG A 281 11.64 -9.85 3.17
N GLU A 282 11.89 -10.30 1.94
CA GLU A 282 13.21 -10.22 1.33
C GLU A 282 13.74 -8.78 1.27
N SER A 283 12.90 -7.79 0.96
CA SER A 283 13.31 -6.38 0.94
C SER A 283 13.64 -5.85 2.35
N CYS A 284 12.86 -6.23 3.36
CA CYS A 284 13.13 -5.92 4.77
C CYS A 284 14.45 -6.55 5.25
N GLU A 285 14.70 -7.82 4.92
CA GLU A 285 15.95 -8.52 5.25
C GLU A 285 17.18 -7.86 4.61
N LYS A 286 17.08 -7.49 3.32
CA LYS A 286 18.14 -6.77 2.59
C LYS A 286 18.39 -5.38 3.19
N LEU A 287 17.34 -4.64 3.56
CA LEU A 287 17.46 -3.34 4.25
C LEU A 287 18.06 -3.48 5.66
N GLN A 288 17.69 -4.54 6.39
CA GLN A 288 18.24 -4.81 7.73
C GLN A 288 19.74 -5.17 7.66
N GLN A 289 20.18 -5.93 6.66
CA GLN A 289 21.59 -6.22 6.40
C GLN A 289 22.39 -4.94 6.09
N LEU A 290 21.89 -4.11 5.17
CA LEU A 290 22.52 -2.82 4.85
C LEU A 290 22.60 -1.88 6.06
N LEU A 291 21.60 -1.92 6.96
CA LEU A 291 21.59 -1.15 8.20
C LEU A 291 22.60 -1.70 9.22
N SER A 292 22.78 -3.02 9.35
CA SER A 292 23.85 -3.60 10.18
C SER A 292 25.25 -3.27 9.65
N ASP A 293 25.45 -3.29 8.33
CA ASP A 293 26.75 -2.96 7.72
C ASP A 293 27.09 -1.47 7.87
N ALA A 294 26.09 -0.59 7.69
CA ALA A 294 26.24 0.84 7.97
C ALA A 294 26.57 1.12 9.45
N ASN A 295 25.91 0.43 10.39
CA ASN A 295 26.21 0.55 11.81
C ASN A 295 27.60 0.01 12.17
N HIS A 296 28.02 -1.11 11.58
CA HIS A 296 29.34 -1.71 11.82
C HIS A 296 30.46 -0.80 11.30
N THR A 297 30.33 -0.29 10.06
CA THR A 297 31.31 0.64 9.48
C THR A 297 31.33 2.00 10.18
N ALA A 298 30.20 2.48 10.73
CA ALA A 298 30.16 3.65 11.59
C ALA A 298 30.90 3.41 12.93
N ALA A 299 30.71 2.25 13.56
CA ALA A 299 31.41 1.86 14.78
C ALA A 299 32.93 1.73 14.57
N GLU A 300 33.37 1.10 13.47
CA GLU A 300 34.79 1.06 13.08
C GLU A 300 35.38 2.48 12.90
N GLN A 301 34.65 3.37 12.21
CA GLN A 301 35.10 4.74 12.00
C GLN A 301 35.20 5.51 13.32
N GLN A 302 34.24 5.32 14.24
CA GLN A 302 34.28 5.92 15.57
C GLN A 302 35.50 5.43 16.36
N HIS A 303 35.75 4.12 16.38
CA HIS A 303 36.91 3.55 17.06
C HIS A 303 38.25 4.07 16.50
N ARG A 304 38.38 4.15 15.16
CA ARG A 304 39.58 4.72 14.51
C ARG A 304 39.78 6.21 14.82
N ARG A 305 38.70 6.98 15.04
CA ARG A 305 38.76 8.38 15.50
C ARG A 305 39.20 8.48 16.95
N GLU A 306 38.71 7.60 17.82
CA GLU A 306 39.09 7.53 19.23
C GLU A 306 40.57 7.17 19.40
N GLU A 307 41.08 6.20 18.63
CA GLU A 307 42.52 5.92 18.54
C GLU A 307 43.32 7.15 18.10
N MET A 308 42.88 7.84 17.04
CA MET A 308 43.57 9.02 16.52
C MET A 308 43.60 10.14 17.57
N ALA A 309 42.49 10.38 18.25
CA ALA A 309 42.40 11.34 19.34
C ALA A 309 43.30 10.95 20.53
N ALA A 310 43.41 9.67 20.88
CA ALA A 310 44.34 9.18 21.90
C ALA A 310 45.80 9.44 21.50
N ARG A 311 46.19 9.10 20.26
CA ARG A 311 47.55 9.35 19.72
C ARG A 311 47.88 10.85 19.71
N LEU A 312 46.94 11.71 19.31
CA LEU A 312 47.13 13.17 19.31
C LEU A 312 47.23 13.76 20.73
N ARG A 313 46.49 13.23 21.71
CA ARG A 313 46.63 13.61 23.12
C ARG A 313 48.02 13.25 23.68
N LEU A 314 48.58 12.10 23.29
CA LEU A 314 49.95 11.69 23.66
C LEU A 314 50.99 12.68 23.08
N VAL A 315 50.95 12.95 21.78
CA VAL A 315 51.86 13.93 21.12
C VAL A 315 51.72 15.32 21.74
N ALA A 316 50.49 15.77 22.03
CA ALA A 316 50.27 17.04 22.73
C ALA A 316 50.80 17.01 24.18
N GLY A 317 50.87 15.85 24.83
CA GLY A 317 51.53 15.64 26.13
C GLY A 317 53.04 15.77 26.03
N GLU A 318 53.66 15.08 25.05
CA GLU A 318 55.10 15.11 24.76
C GLU A 318 55.57 16.53 24.41
N VAL A 319 54.89 17.23 23.52
CA VAL A 319 55.18 18.63 23.18
C VAL A 319 55.08 19.53 24.42
N ARG A 320 54.04 19.36 25.25
CA ARG A 320 53.91 20.09 26.53
C ARG A 320 54.99 19.70 27.54
N GLN A 321 55.60 18.52 27.47
CA GLN A 321 56.75 18.13 28.30
C GLN A 321 58.07 18.71 27.77
N TYR A 322 58.33 18.61 26.47
CA TYR A 322 59.50 19.18 25.82
C TYR A 322 59.58 20.70 26.02
N LEU A 323 58.47 21.43 25.81
CA LEU A 323 58.41 22.87 26.07
C LEU A 323 58.68 23.22 27.55
N ARG A 324 58.25 22.40 28.52
CA ARG A 324 58.57 22.59 29.94
C ARG A 324 60.07 22.38 30.21
N LEU A 325 60.69 21.37 29.61
CA LEU A 325 62.13 21.11 29.75
C LEU A 325 62.96 22.25 29.14
N VAL A 326 62.66 22.65 27.90
CA VAL A 326 63.32 23.77 27.21
C VAL A 326 63.14 25.09 27.97
N ARG A 327 61.95 25.38 28.49
CA ARG A 327 61.69 26.55 29.36
C ARG A 327 62.55 26.52 30.63
N GLY A 328 62.73 25.34 31.23
CA GLY A 328 63.59 25.12 32.40
C GLY A 328 65.08 25.32 32.09
N GLU A 329 65.57 24.75 30.98
CA GLU A 329 66.96 24.93 30.55
C GLU A 329 67.30 26.38 30.21
N ILE A 330 66.44 27.06 29.46
CA ILE A 330 66.71 28.44 29.03
C ILE A 330 66.71 29.38 30.24
N LYS A 331 65.76 29.23 31.18
CA LYS A 331 65.79 29.98 32.44
C LYS A 331 67.07 29.70 33.24
N ARG A 332 67.59 28.46 33.22
CA ARG A 332 68.85 28.07 33.90
C ARG A 332 70.10 28.61 33.20
N LYS A 333 70.12 28.67 31.87
CA LYS A 333 71.27 29.10 31.06
C LYS A 333 71.38 30.62 30.87
N PHE A 334 70.24 31.34 30.86
CA PHE A 334 70.18 32.77 30.54
C PHE A 334 69.58 33.64 31.66
N GLY A 335 69.02 33.06 32.72
CA GLY A 335 68.41 33.78 33.86
C GLY A 335 67.01 34.34 33.57
N TYR A 336 66.79 34.88 32.37
CA TYR A 336 65.49 35.29 31.84
C TYR A 336 64.90 34.24 30.88
N LEU A 337 63.66 34.44 30.45
CA LEU A 337 62.98 33.59 29.48
C LEU A 337 62.55 34.43 28.26
N PRO A 338 62.96 34.10 27.03
CA PRO A 338 62.51 34.79 25.82
C PRO A 338 60.99 34.70 25.64
N GLU A 339 60.37 35.80 25.19
CA GLU A 339 58.90 35.95 25.13
C GLU A 339 58.21 34.87 24.29
N ALA A 340 58.84 34.45 23.18
CA ALA A 340 58.39 33.35 22.33
C ALA A 340 58.15 32.01 23.07
N ILE A 341 58.74 31.83 24.25
CA ILE A 341 58.59 30.65 25.14
C ILE A 341 57.83 31.02 26.42
N ALA A 342 57.67 32.32 26.72
CA ALA A 342 56.89 32.81 27.85
C ALA A 342 55.36 32.76 27.61
N HIS A 343 54.90 32.88 26.36
CA HIS A 343 53.48 32.82 25.98
C HIS A 343 52.85 31.43 26.15
N ALA A 344 52.63 31.00 27.40
CA ALA A 344 51.89 29.77 27.69
C ALA A 344 50.48 29.76 27.06
N GLU A 345 49.87 30.94 26.92
CA GLU A 345 48.55 31.14 26.30
C GLU A 345 48.49 30.84 24.80
N SER A 346 49.58 30.99 24.05
CA SER A 346 49.58 30.63 22.63
C SER A 346 49.65 29.11 22.46
N TRP A 347 50.42 28.43 23.32
CA TRP A 347 50.46 26.97 23.39
C TRP A 347 49.15 26.37 23.93
N ALA A 348 48.47 27.05 24.86
CA ALA A 348 47.11 26.69 25.28
C ALA A 348 46.12 26.79 24.11
N ARG A 349 46.08 27.93 23.41
CA ARG A 349 45.23 28.14 22.22
C ARG A 349 45.52 27.16 21.08
N ILE A 350 46.77 26.71 20.91
CA ILE A 350 47.11 25.66 19.95
C ILE A 350 46.56 24.30 20.38
N ALA A 351 46.61 23.96 21.68
CA ALA A 351 46.00 22.74 22.20
C ALA A 351 44.46 22.76 22.08
N GLU A 352 43.83 23.87 22.47
CA GLU A 352 42.38 24.11 22.31
C GLU A 352 41.95 24.02 20.84
N ALA A 353 42.72 24.60 19.91
CA ALA A 353 42.45 24.50 18.47
C ALA A 353 42.58 23.06 17.94
N LEU A 354 43.51 22.25 18.46
CA LEU A 354 43.63 20.83 18.10
C LEU A 354 42.46 20.00 18.67
N GLU A 355 41.99 20.32 19.88
CA GLU A 355 40.81 19.68 20.48
C GLU A 355 39.51 20.08 19.75
N LEU A 356 39.37 21.35 19.35
CA LEU A 356 38.26 21.82 18.50
C LEU A 356 38.26 21.20 17.10
N LEU A 357 39.44 20.97 16.49
CA LEU A 357 39.54 20.26 15.21
C LEU A 357 39.14 18.78 15.32
N LEU A 358 39.34 18.15 16.49
CA LEU A 358 38.83 16.80 16.76
C LEU A 358 37.31 16.80 16.93
N CYS A 359 36.74 17.81 17.60
CA CYS A 359 35.28 17.97 17.70
C CYS A 359 34.63 18.24 16.34
N GLN A 360 35.15 19.15 15.51
CA GLN A 360 34.55 19.51 14.22
C GLN A 360 34.56 18.37 13.17
N GLY A 361 35.17 17.22 13.47
CA GLY A 361 35.08 16.00 12.67
C GLY A 361 33.79 15.18 12.88
N THR A 362 32.94 15.51 13.86
CA THR A 362 31.68 14.77 14.12
C THR A 362 30.62 15.02 13.04
N ASP A 363 30.38 16.29 12.72
CA ASP A 363 29.13 16.72 12.06
C ASP A 363 29.10 16.49 10.54
N ARG A 364 30.17 15.94 9.96
CA ARG A 364 30.33 15.78 8.50
C ARG A 364 30.24 14.34 7.97
N CYS A 365 29.85 13.36 8.80
CA CYS A 365 29.88 11.93 8.42
C CYS A 365 28.56 11.16 8.50
N THR A 366 27.41 11.82 8.69
CA THR A 366 26.07 11.18 8.61
C THR A 366 25.37 11.52 7.29
N ALA A 367 25.97 11.08 6.17
CA ALA A 367 25.38 11.17 4.84
C ALA A 367 25.85 9.97 3.98
N PRO A 368 25.15 8.82 4.02
CA PRO A 368 25.50 7.67 3.18
C PRO A 368 25.20 7.99 1.71
N SER A 369 26.21 7.87 0.85
CA SER A 369 26.06 8.06 -0.60
C SER A 369 25.49 6.80 -1.27
N SER A 370 24.21 6.52 -1.03
CA SER A 370 23.48 5.45 -1.71
C SER A 370 22.99 5.90 -3.10
N GLY A 371 23.48 5.27 -4.16
CA GLY A 371 22.81 5.32 -5.46
C GLY A 371 23.54 6.00 -6.63
N LYS A 372 24.74 5.54 -6.97
CA LYS A 372 25.02 4.94 -8.30
C LYS A 372 26.37 4.26 -8.34
#